data_AF-A0A822CFC1-F1
#
_entry.id   AF-A0A822CFC1-F1
#
_cell.length_a   1.000
_cell.length_b   1.000
_cell.length_c   1.000
_cell.angle_alpha   90.00
_cell.angle_beta   90.00
_cell.angle_gamma   90.00
#
_symmetry.space_group_name_H-M   'P 1'
#
loop_
_entity.id
_entity.type
_entity.pdbx_description
1 polymer ?
#
loop_
_entity_poly.entity_id
_entity_poly.type
_entity_poly.pdbx_seq_one_letter_code
_entity_poly.pdbx_strand_id
1 'polypeptide(L)'
;HDPPRRIIHEVLLGISKEDGTAVPNYSSSQRTIQRKRKKKEMPLPRPKSFDEIHIPDELRVTNGGNRFLLYDNESSTNRMIILSSDDDLDRLSNSEFWHADGTFK
;
A
#
# COMPACT_ATOMS: atom_id res chain seq x y z
N HIS A 1 -9.92 9.99 -3.41
CA HIS A 1 -10.18 9.16 -4.60
C HIS A 1 -11.65 8.75 -4.64
N ASP A 2 -12.30 8.84 -5.80
CA ASP A 2 -13.70 8.42 -5.95
C ASP A 2 -13.90 6.93 -5.65
N PRO A 3 -15.02 6.53 -5.03
CA PRO A 3 -15.27 5.11 -4.77
C PRO A 3 -15.49 4.36 -6.10
N PRO A 4 -14.97 3.12 -6.26
CA PRO A 4 -15.14 2.34 -7.49
C PRO A 4 -16.61 2.22 -7.92
N ARG A 5 -17.53 2.13 -6.95
CA ARG A 5 -18.97 2.10 -7.18
C ARG A 5 -19.48 3.31 -7.96
N ARG A 6 -19.00 4.52 -7.63
CA ARG A 6 -19.43 5.77 -8.30
C ARG A 6 -18.95 5.80 -9.75
N ILE A 7 -17.68 5.45 -9.98
CA ILE A 7 -17.07 5.40 -11.32
C ILE A 7 -17.80 4.38 -12.21
N ILE A 8 -18.06 3.19 -11.68
CA ILE A 8 -18.75 2.13 -12.45
C ILE A 8 -20.17 2.57 -12.79
N HIS A 9 -20.89 3.17 -11.83
CA HIS A 9 -22.25 3.64 -12.05
C HIS A 9 -22.32 4.73 -13.12
N GLU A 10 -21.43 5.72 -13.05
CA GLU A 10 -21.38 6.82 -14.01
C GLU A 10 -21.11 6.33 -15.45
N VAL A 11 -20.19 5.37 -15.61
CA VAL A 11 -19.93 4.76 -16.92
C VAL A 11 -21.13 3.98 -17.42
N LEU A 12 -21.82 3.23 -16.55
CA LEU A 12 -23.00 2.45 -16.92
C LEU A 12 -24.18 3.33 -17.39
N LEU A 13 -24.29 4.57 -16.92
CA LEU A 13 -25.33 5.51 -17.36
C LEU A 13 -25.19 5.90 -18.83
N GLY A 14 -23.99 5.77 -19.41
CA GLY A 14 -23.71 6.10 -20.81
C GLY A 14 -23.79 4.91 -21.78
N ILE A 15 -24.10 3.70 -21.29
CA ILE A 15 -24.08 2.47 -22.11
C ILE A 15 -25.51 2.12 -22.54
N SER A 16 -25.68 1.84 -23.84
CA SER A 16 -26.96 1.36 -24.38
C SER A 16 -27.30 -0.01 -23.80
N LYS A 17 -28.59 -0.36 -23.70
CA LYS A 17 -28.99 -1.70 -23.23
C LYS A 17 -28.44 -2.83 -24.11
N GLU A 18 -28.17 -2.52 -25.37
CA GLU A 18 -27.75 -3.43 -26.43
C GLU A 18 -26.27 -3.82 -26.22
N ASP A 19 -25.47 -2.86 -25.77
CA ASP A 19 -24.05 -3.02 -25.45
C ASP A 19 -23.81 -3.54 -24.02
N GLY A 20 -24.86 -3.62 -23.19
CA GLY A 20 -24.77 -4.02 -21.78
C GLY A 20 -24.20 -5.43 -21.55
N THR A 21 -24.32 -6.32 -22.55
CA THR A 21 -23.79 -7.70 -22.50
C THR A 21 -22.27 -7.76 -22.62
N ALA A 22 -21.64 -6.74 -23.22
CA ALA A 22 -20.18 -6.64 -23.35
C ALA A 22 -19.52 -6.05 -22.09
N VAL A 23 -20.31 -5.54 -21.15
CA VAL A 23 -19.80 -4.90 -19.93
C VAL A 23 -19.41 -5.96 -18.89
N PRO A 24 -18.17 -5.92 -18.38
CA PRO A 24 -17.76 -6.82 -17.31
C PRO A 24 -18.58 -6.60 -16.04
N ASN A 25 -18.84 -7.67 -15.30
CA ASN A 25 -19.58 -7.59 -14.05
C ASN A 25 -18.92 -6.62 -13.04
N TYR A 26 -19.72 -6.17 -12.07
CA TYR A 26 -19.30 -5.17 -11.09
C TYR A 26 -17.99 -5.53 -10.38
N SER A 27 -17.82 -6.78 -9.95
CA SER A 27 -16.63 -7.22 -9.21
C SER A 27 -15.37 -7.20 -10.07
N SER A 28 -15.47 -7.51 -11.35
CA SER A 28 -14.36 -7.44 -12.32
C SER A 28 -13.97 -6.00 -12.61
N SER A 29 -14.95 -5.11 -12.77
CA SER A 29 -14.75 -3.67 -12.94
C SER A 29 -14.10 -3.04 -11.71
N GLN A 30 -14.58 -3.39 -10.50
CA GLN A 30 -14.01 -2.95 -9.24
C GLN A 30 -12.56 -3.41 -9.08
N ARG A 31 -12.26 -4.69 -9.35
CA ARG A 31 -10.89 -5.22 -9.33
C ARG A 31 -9.97 -4.51 -10.32
N THR A 32 -10.47 -4.17 -11.49
CA THR A 32 -9.71 -3.44 -12.51
C THR A 32 -9.36 -2.02 -12.04
N ILE A 33 -10.32 -1.30 -11.46
CA ILE A 33 -10.09 0.03 -10.87
C ILE A 33 -9.05 -0.07 -9.75
N GLN A 34 -9.19 -1.03 -8.85
CA GLN A 34 -8.23 -1.23 -7.75
C GLN A 34 -6.83 -1.57 -8.27
N ARG A 35 -6.71 -2.46 -9.26
CA ARG A 35 -5.42 -2.80 -9.89
C ARG A 35 -4.77 -1.59 -10.57
N LYS A 36 -5.54 -0.79 -11.31
CA LYS A 36 -5.03 0.43 -11.95
C LYS A 36 -4.57 1.46 -10.93
N ARG A 37 -5.32 1.67 -9.85
CA ARG A 37 -4.94 2.56 -8.74
C ARG A 37 -3.67 2.06 -8.06
N LYS A 38 -3.62 0.79 -7.69
CA LYS A 38 -2.43 0.18 -7.10
C LYS A 38 -1.20 0.30 -8.01
N LYS A 39 -1.36 0.14 -9.33
CA LYS A 39 -0.27 0.35 -10.30
C LYS A 39 0.16 1.82 -10.40
N LYS A 40 -0.78 2.78 -10.24
CA LYS A 40 -0.48 4.21 -10.24
C LYS A 40 0.19 4.65 -8.93
N GLU A 41 -0.26 4.10 -7.81
CA GLU A 41 0.23 4.39 -6.45
C GLU A 41 1.54 3.65 -6.13
N MET A 42 1.78 2.50 -6.75
CA MET A 42 3.06 1.78 -6.74
C MET A 42 3.66 1.77 -8.15
N PRO A 43 4.20 2.90 -8.65
CA PRO A 43 4.79 2.97 -9.98
C PRO A 43 6.09 2.18 -10.09
N LEU A 44 6.73 1.88 -8.96
CA LEU A 44 7.99 1.16 -8.92
C LEU A 44 7.76 -0.34 -9.10
N PRO A 45 8.53 -1.01 -9.98
CA PRO A 45 8.54 -2.47 -10.04
C PRO A 45 8.92 -3.04 -8.67
N ARG A 46 8.43 -4.24 -8.36
CA ARG A 46 8.83 -4.92 -7.12
C ARG A 46 10.36 -5.07 -7.12
N PRO A 47 11.06 -4.61 -6.07
CA PRO A 47 12.50 -4.73 -5.98
C PRO A 47 12.89 -6.21 -6.00
N LYS A 48 13.92 -6.54 -6.79
CA LYS A 48 14.43 -7.90 -6.97
C LYS A 48 15.61 -8.21 -6.04
N SER A 49 16.23 -7.19 -5.47
CA SER A 49 17.30 -7.28 -4.48
C SER A 49 17.16 -6.19 -3.42
N PHE A 50 17.91 -6.30 -2.33
CA PHE A 50 17.94 -5.26 -1.30
C PHE A 50 18.52 -3.94 -1.80
N ASP A 51 19.43 -3.97 -2.79
CA ASP A 51 20.04 -2.77 -3.38
C ASP A 51 19.04 -1.92 -4.16
N GLU A 52 17.97 -2.53 -4.69
CA GLU A 52 16.89 -1.82 -5.38
C GLU A 52 15.92 -1.12 -4.42
N ILE A 53 15.98 -1.41 -3.11
CA ILE A 53 15.12 -0.79 -2.11
C ILE A 53 15.69 0.59 -1.76
N HIS A 54 15.11 1.63 -2.34
CA HIS A 54 15.36 3.00 -1.92
C HIS A 54 14.10 3.55 -1.24
N ILE A 55 14.23 3.98 0.01
CA ILE A 55 13.13 4.59 0.79
C ILE A 55 13.25 6.11 0.64
N PRO A 56 12.39 6.78 -0.16
CA PRO A 56 12.41 8.23 -0.33
C PRO A 56 12.14 8.96 0.98
N ASP A 57 12.68 10.17 1.13
CA ASP A 57 12.55 10.95 2.36
C ASP A 57 11.10 11.21 2.78
N GLU A 58 10.20 11.36 1.81
CA GLU A 58 8.75 11.50 2.05
C GLU A 58 8.14 10.31 2.80
N LEU A 59 8.71 9.11 2.66
CA LEU A 59 8.27 7.89 3.33
C LEU A 59 9.04 7.61 4.63
N ARG A 60 10.05 8.41 4.95
CA ARG A 60 10.83 8.28 6.19
C ARG A 60 10.14 8.94 7.39
N VAL A 61 9.05 9.67 7.13
CA VAL A 61 8.25 10.38 8.13
C VAL A 61 6.79 9.94 8.10
N THR A 62 6.10 10.09 9.23
CA THR A 62 4.64 9.96 9.32
C THR A 62 3.94 11.12 8.61
N ASN A 63 2.63 11.00 8.38
CA ASN A 63 1.81 12.10 7.86
C ASN A 63 1.86 13.38 8.74
N GLY A 64 2.24 13.23 10.02
CA GLY A 64 2.44 14.34 10.96
C GLY A 64 3.86 14.93 10.94
N GLY A 65 4.76 14.42 10.09
CA GLY A 65 6.16 14.87 9.99
C GLY A 65 7.14 14.24 10.98
N ASN A 66 6.66 13.39 11.90
CA ASN A 66 7.54 12.70 12.86
C ASN A 66 8.35 11.61 12.15
N ARG A 67 9.59 11.39 12.61
CA ARG A 67 10.47 10.31 12.14
C ARG A 67 9.76 8.95 12.25
N PHE A 68 9.84 8.16 11.19
CA PHE A 68 9.24 6.84 11.11
C PHE A 68 10.22 5.75 10.67
N LEU A 69 11.16 6.08 9.78
CA LEU A 69 12.32 5.21 9.53
C LEU A 69 13.33 5.39 10.66
N LEU A 70 13.35 4.47 11.61
CA LEU A 70 14.25 4.54 12.78
C LEU A 70 15.61 3.93 12.50
N TYR A 71 15.66 2.89 11.67
CA TYR A 71 16.89 2.20 11.33
C TYR A 71 16.80 1.58 9.94
N ASP A 72 17.91 1.66 9.22
CA ASP A 72 18.15 0.94 7.98
C ASP A 72 19.65 0.66 7.91
N ASN A 73 20.05 -0.61 7.90
CA ASN A 73 21.48 -0.96 7.79
C ASN A 73 21.99 -0.94 6.34
N GLU A 74 21.12 -0.68 5.36
CA GLU A 74 21.44 -0.60 3.93
C GLU A 74 22.24 -1.82 3.40
N SER A 75 22.09 -2.98 4.04
CA SER A 75 22.82 -4.19 3.64
C SER A 75 22.25 -4.78 2.35
N SER A 76 23.13 -5.20 1.45
CA SER A 76 22.76 -5.87 0.18
C SER A 76 22.34 -7.33 0.36
N THR A 77 22.61 -7.94 1.52
CA THR A 77 22.39 -9.39 1.75
C THR A 77 21.55 -9.70 2.99
N ASN A 78 21.61 -8.87 4.03
CA ASN A 78 20.86 -9.06 5.26
C ASN A 78 20.31 -7.72 5.76
N ARG A 79 19.46 -7.09 4.92
CA ARG A 79 18.90 -5.78 5.22
C ARG A 79 17.92 -5.85 6.38
N MET A 80 18.11 -5.00 7.37
CA MET A 80 17.20 -4.80 8.48
C MET A 80 16.70 -3.37 8.43
N ILE A 81 15.38 -3.22 8.38
CA ILE A 81 14.68 -1.94 8.36
C ILE A 81 13.74 -1.92 9.57
N ILE A 82 13.83 -0.88 10.39
CA ILE A 82 12.93 -0.63 11.51
C ILE A 82 12.06 0.57 11.18
N LEU A 83 10.76 0.30 11.03
CA LEU A 83 9.72 1.28 10.78
C LEU A 83 8.85 1.39 12.03
N SER A 84 8.99 2.48 12.78
CA SER A 84 8.26 2.70 14.03
C SER A 84 8.36 4.18 14.43
N SER A 85 7.62 4.59 15.45
CA SER A 85 7.83 5.88 16.11
C SER A 85 8.50 5.67 17.47
N ASP A 86 9.14 6.72 18.00
CA ASP A 86 9.72 6.65 19.34
C ASP A 86 8.63 6.34 20.40
N ASP A 87 7.42 6.89 20.23
CA ASP A 87 6.25 6.60 21.07
C ASP A 87 5.83 5.11 21.02
N ASP A 88 5.88 4.49 19.83
CA ASP A 88 5.55 3.08 19.67
C ASP A 88 6.60 2.19 20.35
N LEU A 89 7.89 2.54 20.23
CA LEU A 89 8.98 1.84 20.92
C LEU A 89 8.87 1.98 22.44
N ASP A 90 8.50 3.15 22.94
CA ASP A 90 8.25 3.37 24.36
C ASP A 90 7.06 2.56 24.86
N ARG A 91 5.97 2.50 24.09
CA ARG A 91 4.82 1.65 24.43
C ARG A 91 5.22 0.18 24.45
N LEU A 92 5.97 -0.27 23.45
CA LEU A 92 6.47 -1.64 23.37
C LEU A 92 7.39 -1.95 24.55
N SER A 93 8.36 -1.08 24.88
CA SER A 93 9.31 -1.31 25.97
C SER A 93 8.65 -1.37 27.36
N ASN A 94 7.54 -0.64 27.54
CA ASN A 94 6.78 -0.63 28.79
C ASN A 94 5.62 -1.63 28.82
N SER A 95 5.36 -2.35 27.73
CA SER A 95 4.28 -3.34 27.67
C SER A 95 4.71 -4.68 28.27
N GLU A 96 3.90 -5.22 29.18
CA GLU A 96 4.13 -6.54 29.78
C GLU A 96 4.01 -7.68 28.76
N PHE A 97 3.13 -7.53 27.76
CA PHE A 97 2.86 -8.54 26.75
C PHE A 97 2.94 -7.97 25.34
N TRP A 98 3.59 -8.71 24.44
CA TRP A 98 3.64 -8.41 23.02
C TRP A 98 2.86 -9.48 22.25
N HIS A 99 1.90 -9.03 21.46
CA HIS A 99 1.13 -9.89 20.57
C HIS A 99 1.49 -9.59 19.13
N ALA A 100 2.00 -10.60 18.42
CA ALA A 100 2.26 -10.53 16.98
C ALA A 100 1.54 -11.69 16.28
N ASP A 101 0.75 -11.38 15.25
CA ASP A 101 0.20 -12.41 14.37
C ASP A 101 1.18 -12.67 13.21
N GLY A 102 1.27 -13.93 12.78
CA GLY A 102 2.18 -14.35 11.71
C GLY A 102 1.69 -13.95 10.31
N THR A 103 1.29 -12.70 10.10
CA THR A 103 0.70 -12.23 8.83
C THR A 103 1.72 -12.10 7.70
N PHE A 104 3.02 -12.12 8.00
CA PHE A 104 4.09 -12.17 7.01
C PHE A 104 4.41 -13.63 6.66
N LYS A 105 3.96 -14.08 5.48
CA LYS A 105 4.34 -15.34 4.85
C LYS A 105 5.27 -15.09 3.67
#